data_AF-A0A2E6YC99-F1
#
_entry.id   AF-A0A2E6YC99-F1
#
_cell.length_a   1.000
_cell.length_b   1.000
_cell.length_c   1.000
_cell.angle_alpha   90.00
_cell.angle_beta   90.00
_cell.angle_gamma   90.00
#
_symmetry.space_group_name_H-M   'P 1'
#
loop_
_entity.id
_entity.type
_entity.pdbx_description
1 polymer ?
#
loop_
_entity_poly.entity_id
_entity_poly.type
_entity_poly.pdbx_seq_one_letter_code
_entity_poly.pdbx_strand_id
1 'polypeptide(L)'
;MVMILFLFWLVMEAYCRLPIQFKITKLDIPRDTQILVVLFHGTKDHLNPELKALAAEFKIYLAKNQNVEVINYNWSYASDNRLRASANAIKIGESLGSEIAKYKRLRHIRLIGHSVGAFIPDALCQAYRDLGGNAHIEINFLDPFSLRGFADKNYGVRSHGHCADFASSIINTDDPAPSTNTILENAWNLDITNLKRPSDFIRNGHYWPPLYFLLSMNEDQAKMGYKTQNEHPRGVIVEAIE
;
A
#
# COMPACT_ATOMS: atom_id res chain seq x y z
N MET A 1 10.41 28.11 27.88
CA MET A 1 9.27 27.29 27.43
C MET A 1 9.36 26.93 25.95
N VAL A 2 9.49 27.91 25.03
CA VAL A 2 9.58 27.67 23.57
C VAL A 2 10.73 26.73 23.18
N MET A 3 11.93 26.92 23.75
CA MET A 3 13.09 26.06 23.47
C MET A 3 12.89 24.60 23.88
N ILE A 4 12.18 24.36 24.99
CA ILE A 4 11.89 23.00 25.50
C ILE A 4 10.88 22.30 24.58
N LEU A 5 9.84 23.03 24.14
CA LEU A 5 8.85 22.51 23.19
C LEU A 5 9.48 22.19 21.83
N PHE A 6 10.38 23.05 21.35
CA PHE A 6 11.11 22.81 20.11
C PHE A 6 12.04 21.59 20.21
N LEU A 7 12.78 21.45 21.32
CA LEU A 7 13.61 20.27 21.55
C LEU A 7 12.79 18.99 21.63
N PHE A 8 11.67 19.02 22.36
CA PHE A 8 10.74 17.89 22.42
C PHE A 8 10.23 17.51 21.02
N TRP A 9 9.83 18.50 20.23
CA TRP A 9 9.39 18.29 18.85
C TRP A 9 10.48 17.62 17.99
N LEU A 10 11.74 18.09 18.07
CA LEU A 10 12.86 17.49 17.34
C LEU A 10 13.13 16.04 17.78
N VAL A 11 13.08 15.77 19.09
CA VAL A 11 13.27 14.41 19.63
C VAL A 11 12.16 13.49 19.15
N MET A 12 10.91 13.94 19.15
CA MET A 12 9.78 13.16 18.65
C MET A 12 9.89 12.90 17.14
N GLU A 13 10.26 13.92 16.37
CA GLU A 13 10.48 13.79 14.93
C GLU A 13 11.58 12.75 14.62
N ALA A 14 12.71 12.83 15.30
CA ALA A 14 13.79 11.85 15.18
C ALA A 14 13.34 10.45 15.63
N TYR A 15 12.63 10.36 16.75
CA TYR A 15 12.10 9.10 17.29
C TYR A 15 11.16 8.41 16.29
N CYS A 16 10.27 9.16 15.63
CA CYS A 16 9.29 8.63 14.68
C CYS A 16 9.90 8.23 13.34
N ARG A 17 11.04 8.81 12.95
CA ARG A 17 11.75 8.48 11.70
C ARG A 17 12.67 7.27 11.81
N LEU A 18 13.03 6.86 13.03
CA LEU A 18 13.92 5.73 13.23
C LEU A 18 13.13 4.42 13.37
N PRO A 19 13.36 3.43 12.49
CA PRO A 19 12.70 2.14 12.63
C PRO A 19 13.17 1.44 13.90
N ILE A 20 12.30 0.61 14.50
CA ILE A 20 12.70 -0.26 15.60
C ILE A 20 13.60 -1.40 15.08
N GLN A 21 14.23 -2.14 15.99
CA GLN A 21 14.93 -3.36 15.61
C GLN A 21 13.91 -4.51 15.50
N PHE A 22 13.91 -5.19 14.37
CA PHE A 22 13.08 -6.35 14.10
C PHE A 22 13.75 -7.20 13.01
N LYS A 23 13.36 -8.47 12.94
CA LYS A 23 13.76 -9.37 11.85
C LYS A 23 12.67 -9.36 10.79
N ILE A 24 13.04 -9.01 9.57
CA ILE A 24 12.11 -8.99 8.43
C ILE A 24 11.86 -10.42 7.99
N THR A 25 10.58 -10.78 7.87
CA THR A 25 10.15 -12.05 7.29
C THR A 25 10.40 -12.00 5.79
N LYS A 26 11.15 -12.96 5.25
CA LYS A 26 11.41 -13.04 3.81
C LYS A 26 10.17 -13.49 3.05
N LEU A 27 10.11 -13.19 1.76
CA LEU A 27 9.07 -13.71 0.89
C LEU A 27 9.52 -15.08 0.38
N ASP A 28 8.64 -16.08 0.49
CA ASP A 28 8.88 -17.38 -0.14
C ASP A 28 8.27 -17.35 -1.54
N ILE A 29 9.07 -16.94 -2.53
CA ILE A 29 8.63 -16.81 -3.92
C ILE A 29 9.33 -17.91 -4.75
N PRO A 30 8.58 -18.73 -5.50
CA PRO A 30 9.17 -19.65 -6.49
C PRO A 30 10.05 -18.93 -7.52
N ARG A 31 11.16 -19.55 -7.94
CA ARG A 31 12.13 -18.90 -8.85
C ARG A 31 11.58 -18.62 -10.24
N ASP A 32 10.55 -19.34 -10.65
CA ASP A 32 9.88 -19.23 -11.93
C ASP A 32 8.68 -18.28 -11.93
N THR A 33 8.31 -17.70 -10.77
CA THR A 33 7.25 -16.70 -10.65
C THR A 33 7.44 -15.57 -11.67
N GLN A 34 6.39 -15.33 -12.45
CA GLN A 34 6.31 -14.24 -13.43
C GLN A 34 5.38 -13.12 -12.97
N ILE A 35 4.39 -13.46 -12.15
CA ILE A 35 3.41 -12.53 -11.60
C ILE A 35 3.44 -12.64 -10.08
N LEU A 36 3.68 -11.52 -9.42
CA LEU A 36 3.68 -11.42 -7.97
C LEU A 36 2.61 -10.43 -7.51
N VAL A 37 1.71 -10.85 -6.63
CA VAL A 37 0.77 -9.96 -5.94
C VAL A 37 1.09 -9.98 -4.45
N VAL A 38 1.35 -8.82 -3.84
CA VAL A 38 1.63 -8.72 -2.40
C VAL A 38 0.70 -7.71 -1.76
N LEU A 39 0.03 -8.13 -0.68
CA LEU A 39 -0.91 -7.32 0.08
C LEU A 39 -0.32 -7.01 1.46
N PHE A 40 -0.46 -5.76 1.90
CA PHE A 40 0.08 -5.25 3.15
C PHE A 40 -1.03 -4.57 3.98
N HIS A 41 -1.27 -5.09 5.18
CA HIS A 41 -2.26 -4.57 6.13
C HIS A 41 -1.79 -3.29 6.83
N GLY A 42 -2.69 -2.61 7.56
CA GLY A 42 -2.37 -1.44 8.40
C GLY A 42 -1.84 -1.78 9.80
N THR A 43 -1.73 -0.79 10.68
CA THR A 43 -1.30 -1.00 12.08
C THR A 43 -2.35 -1.81 12.86
N LYS A 44 -1.90 -2.84 13.60
CA LYS A 44 -2.74 -3.72 14.43
C LYS A 44 -3.82 -4.47 13.64
N ASP A 45 -3.61 -4.68 12.34
CA ASP A 45 -4.62 -5.16 11.39
C ASP A 45 -4.21 -6.48 10.69
N HIS A 46 -3.40 -7.30 11.35
CA HIS A 46 -2.87 -8.54 10.79
C HIS A 46 -3.91 -9.64 10.49
N LEU A 47 -5.14 -9.45 10.95
CA LEU A 47 -6.30 -10.31 10.70
C LEU A 47 -7.33 -9.63 9.79
N ASN A 48 -6.94 -8.65 8.98
CA ASN A 48 -7.84 -7.96 8.06
C ASN A 48 -8.57 -8.96 7.13
N PRO A 49 -9.89 -9.15 7.30
CA PRO A 49 -10.62 -10.14 6.50
C PRO A 49 -10.75 -9.71 5.04
N GLU A 50 -10.86 -8.41 4.75
CA GLU A 50 -10.97 -7.89 3.38
C GLU A 50 -9.69 -8.15 2.58
N LEU A 51 -8.50 -7.91 3.14
CA LEU A 51 -7.23 -8.21 2.48
C LEU A 51 -7.01 -9.72 2.32
N LYS A 52 -7.46 -10.53 3.29
CA LYS A 52 -7.43 -11.99 3.17
C LYS A 52 -8.33 -12.47 2.02
N ALA A 53 -9.53 -11.90 1.91
CA ALA A 53 -10.47 -12.21 0.83
C ALA A 53 -9.95 -11.72 -0.52
N LEU A 54 -9.38 -10.51 -0.60
CA LEU A 54 -8.73 -9.98 -1.82
C LEU A 54 -7.63 -10.92 -2.30
N ALA A 55 -6.77 -11.42 -1.39
CA ALA A 55 -5.75 -12.39 -1.75
C ALA A 55 -6.35 -13.69 -2.31
N ALA A 56 -7.51 -14.14 -1.82
CA ALA A 56 -8.20 -15.30 -2.35
C ALA A 56 -8.79 -15.02 -3.75
N GLU A 57 -9.43 -13.87 -3.95
CA GLU A 57 -9.95 -13.44 -5.25
C GLU A 57 -8.84 -13.32 -6.30
N PHE A 58 -7.69 -12.74 -5.96
CA PHE A 58 -6.52 -12.72 -6.85
C PHE A 58 -6.09 -14.12 -7.28
N LYS A 59 -6.08 -15.09 -6.36
CA LYS A 59 -5.75 -16.49 -6.69
C LYS A 59 -6.77 -17.09 -7.64
N ILE A 60 -8.05 -16.77 -7.51
CA ILE A 60 -9.12 -17.24 -8.38
C ILE A 60 -8.97 -16.63 -9.78
N TYR A 61 -8.91 -15.31 -9.88
CA TYR A 61 -8.85 -14.61 -11.17
C TYR A 61 -7.55 -14.87 -11.94
N LEU A 62 -6.44 -15.08 -11.24
CA LEU A 62 -5.15 -15.39 -11.84
C LEU A 62 -4.86 -16.90 -11.95
N ALA A 63 -5.81 -17.78 -11.60
CA ALA A 63 -5.60 -19.24 -11.61
C ALA A 63 -5.22 -19.80 -12.99
N LYS A 64 -5.64 -19.14 -14.08
CA LYS A 64 -5.31 -19.52 -15.45
C LYS A 64 -3.87 -19.18 -15.84
N ASN A 65 -3.21 -18.30 -15.10
CA ASN A 65 -1.84 -17.90 -15.36
C ASN A 65 -0.89 -18.92 -14.72
N GLN A 66 0.11 -19.35 -15.48
CA GLN A 66 1.21 -20.13 -14.92
C GLN A 66 2.14 -19.21 -14.12
N ASN A 67 2.70 -19.72 -13.02
CA ASN A 67 3.75 -19.06 -12.23
C ASN A 67 3.31 -17.73 -11.59
N VAL A 68 2.14 -17.75 -10.96
CA VAL A 68 1.62 -16.64 -10.14
C VAL A 68 1.83 -16.93 -8.66
N GLU A 69 2.25 -15.93 -7.91
CA GLU A 69 2.32 -15.97 -6.46
C GLU A 69 1.51 -14.83 -5.85
N VAL A 70 0.68 -15.13 -4.85
CA VAL A 70 -0.19 -14.15 -4.17
C VAL A 70 0.02 -14.26 -2.66
N ILE A 71 0.64 -13.23 -2.09
CA ILE A 71 1.12 -13.20 -0.71
C ILE A 71 0.36 -12.12 0.08
N ASN A 72 -0.36 -12.54 1.11
CA ASN A 72 -0.84 -11.62 2.14
C ASN A 72 0.24 -11.50 3.21
N TYR A 73 1.05 -10.44 3.15
CA TYR A 73 2.27 -10.31 3.95
C TYR A 73 1.95 -9.82 5.37
N ASN A 74 2.18 -10.71 6.34
CA ASN A 74 2.03 -10.37 7.76
C ASN A 74 3.27 -9.64 8.27
N TRP A 75 3.09 -8.37 8.64
CA TRP A 75 4.12 -7.52 9.23
C TRP A 75 3.73 -6.97 10.61
N SER A 76 2.84 -7.68 11.31
CA SER A 76 2.38 -7.32 12.66
C SER A 76 3.52 -7.05 13.63
N TYR A 77 4.61 -7.82 13.50
CA TYR A 77 5.84 -7.72 14.29
C TYR A 77 6.49 -6.33 14.25
N ALA A 78 6.18 -5.50 13.25
CA ALA A 78 6.68 -4.13 13.13
C ALA A 78 5.58 -3.06 12.99
N SER A 79 4.31 -3.46 12.80
CA SER A 79 3.19 -2.52 12.55
C SER A 79 2.60 -1.90 13.83
N ASP A 80 2.79 -2.54 14.99
CA ASP A 80 2.04 -2.23 16.21
C ASP A 80 2.50 -0.94 16.94
N ASN A 81 3.71 -0.46 16.65
CA ASN A 81 4.19 0.84 17.12
C ASN A 81 3.76 1.95 16.14
N ARG A 82 2.57 2.54 16.36
CA ARG A 82 1.99 3.60 15.52
C ARG A 82 2.94 4.75 15.20
N LEU A 83 3.74 5.21 16.18
CA LEU A 83 4.64 6.34 16.00
C LEU A 83 5.82 6.04 15.06
N ARG A 84 6.17 4.76 14.89
CA ARG A 84 7.29 4.30 14.06
C ARG A 84 6.83 3.40 12.91
N ALA A 85 5.53 3.18 12.76
CA ALA A 85 4.99 2.22 11.80
C ALA A 85 5.37 2.60 10.37
N SER A 86 5.37 3.89 10.00
CA SER A 86 5.82 4.34 8.68
C SER A 86 7.32 4.14 8.47
N ALA A 87 8.16 4.41 9.48
CA ALA A 87 9.60 4.13 9.40
C ALA A 87 9.91 2.63 9.28
N ASN A 88 9.18 1.80 10.03
CA ASN A 88 9.29 0.35 9.95
C ASN A 88 8.84 -0.17 8.58
N ALA A 89 7.72 0.34 8.06
CA ALA A 89 7.19 -0.01 6.75
C ALA A 89 8.18 0.32 5.62
N ILE A 90 8.82 1.50 5.65
CA ILE A 90 9.87 1.87 4.69
C ILE A 90 11.02 0.85 4.72
N LYS A 91 11.54 0.53 5.91
CA LYS A 91 12.65 -0.44 6.06
C LYS A 91 12.26 -1.84 5.56
N ILE A 92 11.01 -2.27 5.78
CA ILE A 92 10.49 -3.52 5.23
C ILE A 92 10.46 -3.44 3.70
N GLY A 93 9.87 -2.39 3.15
CA GLY A 93 9.80 -2.18 1.70
C GLY A 93 11.16 -2.23 1.03
N GLU A 94 12.15 -1.48 1.54
CA GLU A 94 13.53 -1.47 1.03
C GLU A 94 14.14 -2.88 0.99
N SER A 95 13.97 -3.65 2.07
CA SER A 95 14.49 -5.02 2.16
C SER A 95 13.77 -5.97 1.19
N LEU A 96 12.44 -5.87 1.10
CA LEU A 96 11.65 -6.72 0.21
C LEU A 96 11.93 -6.38 -1.27
N GLY A 97 12.05 -5.11 -1.62
CA GLY A 97 12.40 -4.67 -2.98
C GLY A 97 13.76 -5.20 -3.42
N SER A 98 14.74 -5.15 -2.51
CA SER A 98 16.07 -5.73 -2.71
C SER A 98 16.07 -7.25 -2.86
N GLU A 99 15.16 -7.94 -2.18
CA GLU A 99 14.97 -9.39 -2.32
C GLU A 99 14.32 -9.74 -3.67
N ILE A 100 13.23 -9.06 -4.01
CA ILE A 100 12.45 -9.25 -5.24
C ILE A 100 13.29 -8.95 -6.49
N ALA A 101 14.21 -7.98 -6.44
CA ALA A 101 15.10 -7.63 -7.57
C ALA A 101 16.00 -8.80 -8.04
N LYS A 102 16.15 -9.85 -7.22
CA LYS A 102 16.89 -11.07 -7.55
C LYS A 102 16.11 -12.02 -8.47
N TYR A 103 14.79 -11.86 -8.56
CA TYR A 103 13.90 -12.70 -9.36
C TYR A 103 13.79 -12.19 -10.80
N LYS A 104 14.67 -12.69 -11.67
CA LYS A 104 14.81 -12.22 -13.06
C LYS A 104 13.67 -12.62 -14.00
N ARG A 105 12.75 -13.48 -13.56
CA ARG A 105 11.59 -13.92 -14.35
C ARG A 105 10.33 -13.11 -14.09
N LEU A 106 10.32 -12.24 -13.08
CA LEU A 106 9.19 -11.37 -12.79
C LEU A 106 8.93 -10.44 -13.98
N ARG A 107 7.67 -10.43 -14.42
CA ARG A 107 7.16 -9.56 -15.49
C ARG A 107 6.17 -8.56 -14.94
N HIS A 108 5.38 -8.96 -13.95
CA HIS A 108 4.40 -8.10 -13.30
C HIS A 108 4.48 -8.23 -11.78
N ILE A 109 4.39 -7.10 -11.10
CA ILE A 109 4.30 -6.99 -9.65
C ILE A 109 3.11 -6.10 -9.33
N ARG A 110 2.17 -6.60 -8.55
CA ARG A 110 1.10 -5.80 -7.96
C ARG A 110 1.29 -5.70 -6.47
N LEU A 111 1.28 -4.48 -5.96
CA LEU A 111 1.45 -4.18 -4.55
C LEU A 111 0.18 -3.49 -4.04
N ILE A 112 -0.35 -3.97 -2.94
CA ILE A 112 -1.60 -3.45 -2.36
C ILE A 112 -1.30 -3.05 -0.93
N GLY A 113 -1.44 -1.76 -0.61
CA GLY A 113 -1.15 -1.23 0.72
C GLY A 113 -2.37 -0.56 1.33
N HIS A 114 -2.81 -1.04 2.49
CA HIS A 114 -3.85 -0.38 3.27
C HIS A 114 -3.25 0.45 4.40
N SER A 115 -3.79 1.66 4.63
CA SER A 115 -3.39 2.50 5.77
C SER A 115 -1.88 2.77 5.78
N VAL A 116 -1.21 2.62 6.92
CA VAL A 116 0.26 2.71 7.04
C VAL A 116 1.02 1.64 6.24
N GLY A 117 0.35 0.55 5.86
CA GLY A 117 0.90 -0.45 4.95
C GLY A 117 1.25 0.13 3.58
N ALA A 118 0.67 1.28 3.19
CA ALA A 118 0.98 2.01 1.96
C ALA A 118 2.48 2.40 1.82
N PHE A 119 3.20 2.58 2.93
CA PHE A 119 4.63 2.87 2.89
C PHE A 119 5.47 1.68 2.40
N ILE A 120 5.00 0.44 2.52
CA ILE A 120 5.74 -0.75 2.09
C ILE A 120 5.80 -0.83 0.55
N PRO A 121 4.68 -0.79 -0.20
CA PRO A 121 4.69 -0.76 -1.66
C PRO A 121 5.61 0.30 -2.25
N ASP A 122 5.56 1.52 -1.72
CA ASP A 122 6.32 2.66 -2.25
C ASP A 122 7.83 2.44 -2.11
N ALA A 123 8.29 2.10 -0.89
CA ALA A 123 9.70 1.82 -0.62
C ALA A 123 10.20 0.55 -1.33
N LEU A 124 9.35 -0.48 -1.45
CA LEU A 124 9.65 -1.72 -2.17
C LEU A 124 9.88 -1.44 -3.65
N CYS A 125 8.95 -0.71 -4.27
CA CYS A 125 9.03 -0.37 -5.67
C CYS A 125 10.27 0.48 -5.97
N GLN A 126 10.59 1.48 -5.13
CA GLN A 126 11.81 2.27 -5.30
C GLN A 126 13.07 1.40 -5.21
N ALA A 127 13.21 0.60 -4.15
CA ALA A 127 14.38 -0.26 -3.97
C ALA A 127 14.52 -1.32 -5.09
N TYR A 128 13.41 -1.85 -5.60
CA TYR A 128 13.41 -2.75 -6.75
C TYR A 128 13.94 -2.06 -8.01
N ARG A 129 13.49 -0.83 -8.29
CA ARG A 129 13.95 -0.03 -9.44
C ARG A 129 15.42 0.35 -9.33
N ASP A 130 15.87 0.78 -8.16
CA ASP A 130 17.27 1.19 -7.91
C ASP A 130 18.27 0.05 -8.19
N LEU A 131 17.82 -1.20 -8.06
CA LEU A 131 18.62 -2.41 -8.35
C LEU A 131 18.43 -2.94 -9.77
N GLY A 132 17.84 -2.14 -10.67
CA GLY A 132 17.66 -2.48 -12.09
C GLY A 132 16.48 -3.41 -12.36
N GLY A 133 15.52 -3.50 -11.44
CA GLY A 133 14.30 -4.25 -11.64
C GLY A 133 13.42 -3.64 -12.75
N ASN A 134 12.95 -4.47 -13.68
CA ASN A 134 12.27 -4.03 -14.90
C ASN A 134 10.86 -4.61 -15.09
N ALA A 135 10.31 -5.36 -14.13
CA ALA A 135 8.92 -5.78 -14.16
C ALA A 135 7.98 -4.58 -14.18
N HIS A 136 6.79 -4.74 -14.78
CA HIS A 136 5.71 -3.77 -14.69
C HIS A 136 5.13 -3.77 -13.27
N ILE A 137 5.11 -2.62 -12.61
CA ILE A 137 4.65 -2.46 -11.23
C ILE A 137 3.34 -1.68 -11.20
N GLU A 138 2.33 -2.29 -10.60
CA GLU A 138 1.09 -1.62 -10.24
C GLU A 138 0.94 -1.51 -8.74
N ILE A 139 0.53 -0.34 -8.25
CA ILE A 139 0.26 -0.12 -6.83
C ILE A 139 -1.20 0.29 -6.62
N ASN A 140 -1.90 -0.40 -5.74
CA ASN A 140 -3.22 0.00 -5.25
C ASN A 140 -3.09 0.42 -3.79
N PHE A 141 -3.31 1.70 -3.54
CA PHE A 141 -3.41 2.26 -2.21
C PHE A 141 -4.87 2.22 -1.75
N LEU A 142 -5.09 1.72 -0.55
CA LEU A 142 -6.41 1.61 0.06
C LEU A 142 -6.38 2.49 1.31
N ASP A 143 -6.99 3.67 1.22
CA ASP A 143 -6.98 4.67 2.30
C ASP A 143 -5.58 4.94 2.89
N PRO A 144 -4.61 5.36 2.04
CA PRO A 144 -3.20 5.36 2.40
C PRO A 144 -2.86 6.38 3.49
N PHE A 145 -2.14 5.95 4.52
CA PHE A 145 -1.60 6.85 5.53
C PHE A 145 -0.41 7.65 4.97
N SER A 146 -0.40 8.96 5.21
CA SER A 146 0.55 9.90 4.60
C SER A 146 1.57 10.52 5.56
N LEU A 147 1.42 10.34 6.87
CA LEU A 147 2.33 10.93 7.86
C LEU A 147 3.66 10.17 7.94
N ARG A 148 4.76 10.86 7.64
CA ARG A 148 6.13 10.40 7.92
C ARG A 148 6.73 11.20 9.07
N GLY A 149 7.29 10.51 10.05
CA GLY A 149 7.79 11.16 11.25
C GLY A 149 6.64 11.65 12.14
N PHE A 150 6.90 12.73 12.88
CA PHE A 150 5.94 13.33 13.80
C PHE A 150 5.18 14.50 13.14
N ALA A 151 5.75 15.15 12.13
CA ALA A 151 5.21 16.39 11.57
C ALA A 151 4.85 16.39 10.07
N ASP A 152 5.47 15.56 9.24
CA ASP A 152 5.27 15.61 7.78
C ASP A 152 4.04 14.80 7.34
N LYS A 153 2.85 15.38 7.57
CA LYS A 153 1.54 14.78 7.24
C LYS A 153 1.33 14.54 5.74
N ASN A 154 2.04 15.28 4.90
CA ASN A 154 1.89 15.26 3.45
C ASN A 154 2.99 14.45 2.76
N TYR A 155 3.81 13.70 3.51
CA TYR A 155 4.87 12.92 2.90
C TYR A 155 4.31 11.93 1.88
N GLY A 156 3.32 11.12 2.29
CA GLY A 156 2.69 10.12 1.42
C GLY A 156 2.00 10.74 0.21
N VAL A 157 1.35 11.90 0.38
CA VAL A 157 0.75 12.68 -0.73
C VAL A 157 1.76 12.93 -1.85
N ARG A 158 2.98 13.31 -1.49
CA ARG A 158 4.05 13.66 -2.44
C ARG A 158 4.85 12.45 -2.93
N SER A 159 4.87 11.34 -2.19
CA SER A 159 5.74 10.20 -2.50
C SER A 159 5.01 8.99 -3.07
N HIS A 160 3.86 8.63 -2.50
CA HIS A 160 3.20 7.34 -2.74
C HIS A 160 2.89 7.13 -4.22
N GLY A 161 3.49 6.10 -4.80
CA GLY A 161 3.23 5.65 -6.18
C GLY A 161 4.19 6.20 -7.21
N HIS A 162 5.18 7.03 -6.82
CA HIS A 162 6.08 7.71 -7.75
C HIS A 162 6.84 6.75 -8.68
N CYS A 163 7.35 5.63 -8.17
CA CYS A 163 8.16 4.66 -8.91
C CYS A 163 7.36 3.64 -9.74
N ALA A 164 6.04 3.58 -9.57
CA ALA A 164 5.19 2.56 -10.18
C ALA A 164 4.84 2.92 -11.64
N ASP A 165 4.64 1.92 -12.50
CA ASP A 165 4.15 2.15 -13.86
C ASP A 165 2.68 2.60 -13.84
N PHE A 166 1.90 2.03 -12.92
CA PHE A 166 0.55 2.47 -12.60
C PHE A 166 0.35 2.50 -11.09
N ALA A 167 -0.31 3.56 -10.59
CA ALA A 167 -0.65 3.72 -9.19
C ALA A 167 -2.07 4.26 -9.10
N SER A 168 -2.88 3.66 -8.23
CA SER A 168 -4.22 4.12 -7.92
C SER A 168 -4.41 4.21 -6.42
N SER A 169 -5.31 5.09 -5.99
CA SER A 169 -5.71 5.25 -4.60
C SER A 169 -7.23 5.17 -4.52
N ILE A 170 -7.75 4.31 -3.66
CA ILE A 170 -9.16 4.29 -3.31
C ILE A 170 -9.26 4.95 -1.93
N ILE A 171 -9.98 6.07 -1.85
CA ILE A 171 -10.01 6.93 -0.66
C ILE A 171 -11.41 7.06 -0.09
N ASN A 172 -11.50 7.16 1.23
CA ASN A 172 -12.72 7.48 1.95
C ASN A 172 -12.47 8.71 2.83
N THR A 173 -13.07 9.85 2.48
CA THR A 173 -12.68 11.16 3.05
C THR A 173 -13.45 11.54 4.33
N ASP A 174 -14.54 10.86 4.65
CA ASP A 174 -15.33 11.02 5.88
C ASP A 174 -14.83 10.12 7.04
N ASP A 175 -13.67 9.49 6.87
CA ASP A 175 -13.09 8.56 7.83
C ASP A 175 -12.36 9.30 8.98
N PRO A 176 -12.40 8.77 10.22
CA PRO A 176 -11.79 9.42 11.38
C PRO A 176 -10.27 9.20 11.51
N ALA A 177 -9.65 8.37 10.67
CA ALA A 177 -8.23 8.09 10.75
C ALA A 177 -7.42 9.31 10.29
N PRO A 178 -6.39 9.71 11.06
CA PRO A 178 -5.62 10.89 10.71
C PRO A 178 -4.71 10.60 9.52
N SER A 179 -4.64 11.55 8.59
CA SER A 179 -3.69 11.51 7.45
C SER A 179 -3.91 10.34 6.48
N THR A 180 -5.12 9.78 6.39
CA THR A 180 -5.51 8.70 5.45
C THR A 180 -6.41 9.19 4.32
N ASN A 181 -7.06 10.33 4.52
CA ASN A 181 -8.03 10.96 3.64
C ASN A 181 -7.42 11.94 2.63
N THR A 182 -6.21 11.67 2.16
CA THR A 182 -5.47 12.59 1.28
C THR A 182 -5.38 12.09 -0.14
N ILE A 183 -5.63 13.00 -1.08
CA ILE A 183 -5.42 12.78 -2.52
C ILE A 183 -3.92 12.64 -2.79
N LEU A 184 -3.51 11.58 -3.48
CA LEU A 184 -2.11 11.33 -3.81
C LEU A 184 -1.74 12.01 -5.12
N GLU A 185 -0.61 12.71 -5.15
CA GLU A 185 -0.12 13.42 -6.35
C GLU A 185 0.36 12.46 -7.43
N ASN A 186 0.86 11.27 -7.03
CA ASN A 186 1.42 10.28 -7.95
C ASN A 186 0.49 9.10 -8.22
N ALA A 187 -0.81 9.18 -7.91
CA ALA A 187 -1.77 8.11 -8.20
C ALA A 187 -3.03 8.66 -8.87
N TRP A 188 -3.76 7.81 -9.59
CA TRP A 188 -5.14 8.08 -9.95
C TRP A 188 -6.04 7.81 -8.75
N ASN A 189 -6.83 8.80 -8.32
CA ASN A 189 -7.60 8.72 -7.08
C ASN A 189 -9.08 8.47 -7.37
N LEU A 190 -9.63 7.43 -6.77
CA LEU A 190 -11.04 7.10 -6.76
C LEU A 190 -11.61 7.40 -5.37
N ASP A 191 -12.47 8.42 -5.30
CA ASP A 191 -13.18 8.78 -4.08
C ASP A 191 -14.49 7.98 -3.96
N ILE A 192 -14.59 7.16 -2.91
CA ILE A 192 -15.75 6.30 -2.65
C ILE A 192 -16.59 6.79 -1.45
N THR A 193 -16.33 8.01 -0.96
CA THR A 193 -16.97 8.57 0.24
C THR A 193 -18.48 8.59 0.15
N ASN A 194 -19.01 8.95 -1.03
CA ASN A 194 -20.45 9.13 -1.24
C ASN A 194 -21.20 7.83 -1.58
N LEU A 195 -20.50 6.71 -1.75
CA LEU A 195 -21.14 5.43 -2.04
C LEU A 195 -21.81 4.85 -0.80
N LYS A 196 -22.98 4.22 -1.01
CA LYS A 196 -23.66 3.51 0.06
C LYS A 196 -22.86 2.28 0.50
N ARG A 197 -22.48 2.27 1.77
CA ARG A 197 -21.86 1.11 2.43
C ARG A 197 -22.90 0.00 2.66
N PRO A 198 -22.53 -1.30 2.58
CA PRO A 198 -23.40 -2.39 2.99
C PRO A 198 -23.92 -2.16 4.41
N SER A 199 -25.21 -2.43 4.64
CA SER A 199 -25.86 -2.17 5.94
C SER A 199 -25.28 -3.01 7.08
N ASP A 200 -24.63 -4.12 6.75
CA ASP A 200 -23.94 -5.03 7.66
C ASP A 200 -22.43 -4.73 7.79
N PHE A 201 -21.94 -3.63 7.24
CA PHE A 201 -20.56 -3.19 7.42
C PHE A 201 -20.33 -2.64 8.84
N ILE A 202 -19.71 -3.46 9.69
CA ILE A 202 -19.52 -3.17 11.12
C ILE A 202 -18.23 -2.39 11.42
N ARG A 203 -17.26 -2.38 10.49
CA ARG A 203 -15.98 -1.66 10.67
C ARG A 203 -16.16 -0.16 10.42
N ASN A 204 -15.19 0.64 10.87
CA ASN A 204 -15.20 2.08 10.60
C ASN A 204 -14.91 2.38 9.11
N GLY A 205 -15.16 3.63 8.68
CA GLY A 205 -14.98 4.07 7.29
C GLY A 205 -13.57 3.84 6.72
N HIS A 206 -12.54 3.77 7.55
CA HIS A 206 -11.16 3.48 7.11
C HIS A 206 -11.00 2.11 6.44
N TYR A 207 -11.93 1.18 6.70
CA TYR A 207 -11.97 -0.15 6.08
C TYR A 207 -12.94 -0.22 4.90
N TRP A 208 -13.57 0.90 4.54
CA TRP A 208 -14.42 0.96 3.37
C TRP A 208 -13.62 0.77 2.06
N PRO A 209 -12.44 1.38 1.87
CA PRO A 209 -11.67 1.17 0.63
C PRO A 209 -11.21 -0.29 0.38
N PRO A 210 -10.71 -1.05 1.37
CA PRO A 210 -10.47 -2.49 1.19
C PRO A 210 -11.72 -3.28 0.82
N LEU A 211 -12.85 -3.00 1.47
CA LEU A 211 -14.10 -3.70 1.17
C LEU A 211 -14.63 -3.34 -0.21
N TYR A 212 -14.65 -2.05 -0.57
CA TYR A 212 -15.05 -1.60 -1.91
C TYR A 212 -14.17 -2.25 -2.98
N PHE A 213 -12.85 -2.29 -2.78
CA PHE A 213 -11.96 -2.92 -3.74
C PHE A 213 -12.31 -4.39 -3.93
N LEU A 214 -12.54 -5.12 -2.84
CA LEU A 214 -12.99 -6.51 -2.85
C LEU A 214 -14.32 -6.69 -3.61
N LEU A 215 -15.32 -5.85 -3.32
CA LEU A 215 -16.65 -5.94 -3.93
C LEU A 215 -16.63 -5.56 -5.41
N SER A 216 -15.73 -4.66 -5.83
CA SER A 216 -15.57 -4.24 -7.21
C SER A 216 -14.68 -5.19 -8.04
N MET A 217 -14.03 -6.15 -7.39
CA MET A 217 -13.03 -7.00 -8.01
C MET A 217 -13.63 -7.91 -9.08
N ASN A 218 -13.03 -7.84 -10.27
CA ASN A 218 -13.37 -8.67 -11.41
C ASN A 218 -12.10 -9.08 -12.17
N GLU A 219 -12.25 -9.88 -13.23
CA GLU A 219 -11.13 -10.39 -14.01
C GLU A 219 -10.27 -9.26 -14.60
N ASP A 220 -10.88 -8.15 -15.03
CA ASP A 220 -10.16 -7.03 -15.63
C ASP A 220 -9.41 -6.19 -14.60
N GLN A 221 -9.95 -6.05 -13.40
CA GLN A 221 -9.21 -5.48 -12.28
C GLN A 221 -8.05 -6.38 -11.86
N ALA A 222 -8.19 -7.71 -11.93
CA ALA A 222 -7.14 -8.65 -11.58
C ALA A 222 -5.98 -8.70 -12.59
N LYS A 223 -6.27 -8.45 -13.88
CA LYS A 223 -5.24 -8.32 -14.93
C LYS A 223 -4.33 -7.12 -14.66
N MET A 224 -3.06 -7.25 -15.05
CA MET A 224 -2.04 -6.19 -14.97
C MET A 224 -1.55 -5.82 -16.37
N GLY A 225 -1.01 -4.62 -16.52
CA GLY A 225 -0.42 -4.09 -17.75
C GLY A 225 -1.43 -3.43 -18.69
N TYR A 226 -2.71 -3.33 -18.31
CA TYR A 226 -3.76 -2.71 -19.14
C TYR A 226 -4.03 -1.26 -18.74
N LYS A 227 -3.93 -0.93 -17.45
CA LYS A 227 -4.16 0.43 -16.97
C LYS A 227 -2.89 1.25 -17.12
N THR A 228 -3.06 2.48 -17.61
CA THR A 228 -1.95 3.43 -17.78
C THR A 228 -2.26 4.76 -17.12
N GLN A 229 -1.21 5.48 -16.71
CA GLN A 229 -1.32 6.84 -16.20
C GLN A 229 -1.67 7.87 -17.29
N ASN A 230 -1.75 7.47 -18.58
CA ASN A 230 -2.25 8.33 -19.64
C ASN A 230 -3.78 8.38 -19.63
N GLU A 231 -4.43 7.24 -19.40
CA GLU A 231 -5.89 7.12 -19.34
C GLU A 231 -6.44 7.47 -17.94
N HIS A 232 -5.63 7.24 -16.91
CA HIS A 232 -5.97 7.48 -15.52
C HIS A 232 -4.89 8.38 -14.90
N PRO A 233 -4.92 9.70 -15.13
CA PRO A 233 -3.78 10.54 -14.80
C PRO A 233 -3.50 10.66 -13.29
N ARG A 234 -2.21 10.78 -12.96
CA ARG A 234 -1.74 11.03 -11.60
C ARG A 234 -2.30 12.34 -11.06
N GLY A 235 -2.69 12.36 -9.79
CA GLY A 235 -3.24 13.53 -9.11
C GLY A 235 -4.71 13.81 -9.45
N VAL A 236 -5.29 13.15 -10.45
CA VAL A 236 -6.71 13.28 -10.76
C VAL A 236 -7.54 12.54 -9.72
N ILE A 237 -8.71 13.10 -9.42
CA ILE A 237 -9.72 12.54 -8.54
C ILE A 237 -10.98 12.29 -9.36
N VAL A 238 -11.56 11.11 -9.19
CA VAL A 238 -12.85 10.75 -9.75
C VAL A 238 -13.73 10.29 -8.60
N GLU A 239 -14.92 10.87 -8.49
CA GLU A 239 -15.94 10.39 -7.58
C GLU A 239 -16.57 9.12 -8.15
N ALA A 240 -16.65 8.07 -7.33
CA ALA A 240 -17.38 6.87 -7.70
C ALA A 240 -18.88 7.17 -7.67
N ILE A 241 -19.58 6.76 -8.73
CA ILE A 241 -21.02 6.96 -8.92
C ILE A 241 -21.70 5.59 -8.80
N GLU A 242 -22.87 5.55 -8.15
CA GLU A 242 -23.72 4.34 -8.08
C GLU A 242 -24.28 3.91 -9.45
#